data_AF-A0A914WGK7-F1
#
_entry.id   AF-A0A914WGK7-F1
#
_cell.length_a   1.000
_cell.length_b   1.000
_cell.length_c   1.000
_cell.angle_alpha   90.00
_cell.angle_beta   90.00
_cell.angle_gamma   90.00
#
_symmetry.space_group_name_H-M   'P 1'
#
loop_
_entity.id
_entity.type
_entity.pdbx_description
1 polymer ?
#
loop_
_entity_poly.entity_id
_entity_poly.type
_entity_poly.pdbx_seq_one_letter_code
_entity_poly.pdbx_strand_id
1 'polypeptide(L)'
;MNITDFYLTDFTDFTATTLNVTITFHFTSDRLLRRTTLAQMGMPVCCGTALRNCGVRTVMDRVLDCLPNPSERHHPLVDFYEKLLCALVFKTSHSKRRAAADVRTYLQE
;
A
#
# COMPACT_ATOMS: atom_id res chain seq x y z
N MET A 1 15.56 16.62 21.92
CA MET A 1 14.60 15.80 21.15
C MET A 1 13.23 16.41 21.37
N ASN A 2 12.89 17.42 20.56
CA ASN A 2 11.65 18.20 20.68
C ASN A 2 10.55 17.52 19.87
N ILE A 3 9.48 17.11 20.55
CA ILE A 3 8.28 16.50 19.98
C ILE A 3 7.24 17.57 19.56
N THR A 4 7.55 18.86 19.75
CA THR A 4 6.58 19.95 19.59
C THR A 4 6.61 20.71 18.26
N ASP A 5 7.49 20.36 17.30
CA ASP A 5 7.59 21.08 16.01
C ASP A 5 6.97 20.35 14.81
N PHE A 6 6.37 19.17 15.00
CA PHE A 6 5.53 18.54 13.98
C PHE A 6 4.07 18.98 14.15
N TYR A 7 3.82 20.23 13.78
CA TYR A 7 2.52 20.78 13.37
C TYR A 7 1.28 20.19 14.06
N LEU A 8 0.94 20.85 15.15
CA LEU A 8 -0.31 20.83 15.90
C LEU A 8 -1.51 21.37 15.07
N THR A 9 -1.74 20.85 13.86
CA THR A 9 -2.94 21.15 13.04
C THR A 9 -3.59 19.92 12.39
N ASP A 10 -2.97 18.74 12.43
CA ASP A 10 -3.46 17.55 11.71
C ASP A 10 -4.02 16.42 12.63
N PHE A 11 -4.40 16.74 13.86
CA PHE A 11 -5.05 15.79 14.76
C PHE A 11 -6.26 16.42 15.45
N THR A 12 -7.46 16.14 14.93
CA THR A 12 -8.67 16.09 15.74
C THR A 12 -9.18 14.65 15.72
N ASP A 13 -8.87 13.99 16.83
CA ASP A 13 -9.63 12.95 17.52
C ASP A 13 -9.66 11.52 16.96
N PHE A 14 -8.87 10.70 17.64
CA PHE A 14 -9.27 9.40 18.16
C PHE A 14 -10.79 9.29 18.38
N THR A 15 -11.46 8.36 17.71
CA THR A 15 -12.55 7.59 18.35
C THR A 15 -12.63 6.19 17.78
N ALA A 16 -12.54 5.22 18.70
CA ALA A 16 -12.94 3.85 18.47
C ALA A 16 -14.44 3.78 18.14
N THR A 17 -14.79 2.90 17.20
CA THR A 17 -16.11 2.24 17.04
C THR A 17 -17.33 3.01 17.54
N THR A 18 -17.95 3.83 16.69
CA THR A 18 -19.42 3.98 16.65
C THR A 18 -19.86 4.64 15.34
N LEU A 19 -20.78 3.98 14.64
CA LEU A 19 -21.45 4.42 13.41
C LEU A 19 -20.58 4.51 12.15
N ASN A 20 -21.14 4.00 11.06
CA ASN A 20 -20.56 3.90 9.73
C ASN A 20 -20.32 5.29 9.11
N VAL A 21 -19.35 6.03 9.62
CA VAL A 21 -18.95 7.34 9.13
C VAL A 21 -17.61 7.19 8.44
N THR A 22 -17.60 7.30 7.11
CA THR A 22 -16.37 7.44 6.34
C THR A 22 -15.80 8.83 6.59
N ILE A 23 -14.92 8.97 7.58
CA ILE A 23 -14.23 10.24 7.82
C ILE A 23 -13.24 10.45 6.67
N THR A 24 -13.55 11.43 5.81
CA THR A 24 -12.70 11.80 4.68
C THR A 24 -11.68 12.83 5.16
N PHE A 25 -10.47 12.39 5.48
CA PHE A 25 -9.36 13.29 5.80
C PHE A 25 -8.76 13.83 4.50
N HIS A 26 -8.84 15.14 4.30
CA HIS A 26 -8.14 15.81 3.22
C HIS A 26 -6.69 16.06 3.63
N PHE A 27 -5.80 15.13 3.27
CA PHE A 27 -4.37 15.29 3.52
C PHE A 27 -3.74 16.25 2.51
N THR A 28 -3.07 17.29 3.01
CA THR A 28 -2.36 18.28 2.20
C THR A 28 -0.94 17.84 1.83
N SER A 29 -0.38 16.81 2.49
CA SER A 29 1.00 16.35 2.29
C SER A 29 1.10 14.86 1.92
N ASP A 30 1.74 14.57 0.79
CA ASP A 30 1.86 13.21 0.26
C ASP A 30 2.71 12.29 1.18
N ARG A 31 3.69 12.88 1.89
CA ARG A 31 4.53 12.13 2.84
C ARG A 31 3.75 11.61 4.03
N LEU A 32 2.80 12.39 4.56
CA LEU A 32 1.96 11.96 5.68
C LEU A 32 1.01 10.86 5.23
N LEU A 33 0.39 11.04 4.07
CA LEU A 33 -0.48 10.04 3.46
C LEU A 33 0.23 8.70 3.26
N ARG A 34 1.46 8.71 2.72
CA ARG A 34 2.28 7.51 2.57
C ARG A 34 2.55 6.83 3.91
N ARG A 35 2.97 7.60 4.94
CA ARG A 35 3.26 7.05 6.28
C ARG A 35 2.03 6.41 6.91
N THR A 36 0.87 7.07 6.84
CA THR A 36 -0.40 6.56 7.35
C THR A 36 -0.83 5.29 6.61
N THR A 37 -0.61 5.23 5.29
CA THR A 37 -0.92 4.05 4.46
C THR A 37 0.01 2.88 4.77
N LEU A 38 1.31 3.13 4.91
CA LEU A 38 2.30 2.11 5.27
C LEU A 38 2.06 1.54 6.67
N ALA A 39 1.62 2.37 7.62
CA ALA A 39 1.24 1.95 8.96
C ALA A 39 -0.13 1.26 9.01
N GLN A 40 -0.83 1.16 7.87
CA GLN A 40 -2.18 0.59 7.76
C GLN A 40 -3.23 1.26 8.65
N MET A 41 -3.03 2.55 8.97
CA MET A 41 -3.93 3.34 9.85
C MET A 41 -4.99 4.13 9.07
N GLY A 42 -4.87 4.19 7.74
CA GLY A 42 -5.80 4.88 6.86
C GLY A 42 -5.50 4.58 5.40
N MET A 43 -6.47 4.83 4.51
CA MET A 43 -6.33 4.57 3.08
C MET A 43 -6.82 5.76 2.25
N PRO A 44 -6.02 6.25 1.27
CA PRO A 44 -6.48 7.28 0.35
C PRO A 44 -7.66 6.77 -0.48
N VAL A 45 -8.73 7.58 -0.56
CA VAL A 45 -9.87 7.30 -1.43
C VAL A 45 -9.78 8.21 -2.65
N CYS A 46 -9.81 7.62 -3.84
CA CYS A 46 -9.91 8.33 -5.10
C CYS A 46 -11.27 8.04 -5.75
N CYS A 47 -11.93 9.08 -6.25
CA CYS A 47 -13.21 8.95 -6.95
C CYS A 47 -13.01 9.22 -8.45
N GLY A 48 -13.68 8.45 -9.30
CA GLY A 48 -13.57 8.59 -10.76
C GLY A 48 -14.42 7.58 -11.52
N THR A 49 -14.33 7.61 -12.84
CA THR A 49 -14.98 6.63 -13.72
C THR A 49 -13.98 6.12 -14.75
N ALA A 50 -13.58 4.86 -14.59
CA ALA A 50 -12.64 4.21 -15.50
C ALA A 50 -13.18 4.15 -16.93
N LEU A 51 -14.49 3.97 -17.10
CA LEU A 51 -15.13 3.89 -18.41
C LEU A 51 -14.97 5.17 -19.25
N ARG A 52 -14.97 6.35 -18.61
CA ARG A 52 -14.78 7.64 -19.29
C ARG A 52 -13.34 8.17 -19.15
N ASN A 53 -12.40 7.36 -18.69
CA ASN A 53 -11.02 7.75 -18.40
C ASN A 53 -10.90 8.92 -17.40
N CYS A 54 -11.89 9.13 -16.53
CA CYS A 54 -11.85 10.19 -15.51
C CYS A 54 -11.28 9.64 -14.20
N GLY A 55 -10.27 10.30 -13.64
CA GLY A 55 -9.65 9.92 -12.37
C GLY A 55 -8.62 8.79 -12.44
N VAL A 56 -8.41 8.18 -13.62
CA VAL A 56 -7.40 7.13 -13.81
C VAL A 56 -5.99 7.64 -13.48
N ARG A 57 -5.63 8.84 -13.96
CA ARG A 57 -4.33 9.45 -13.66
C ARG A 57 -4.16 9.66 -12.16
N THR A 58 -5.17 10.22 -11.49
CA THR A 58 -5.16 10.44 -10.04
C THR A 58 -4.93 9.14 -9.27
N VAL A 59 -5.58 8.05 -9.69
CA VAL A 59 -5.34 6.72 -9.09
C VAL A 59 -3.91 6.25 -9.33
N MET A 60 -3.37 6.41 -10.54
CA MET A 60 -1.99 6.00 -10.86
C MET A 60 -0.94 6.79 -10.07
N ASP A 61 -1.13 8.10 -9.92
CA ASP A 61 -0.24 8.95 -9.14
C ASP A 61 -0.26 8.52 -7.65
N ARG A 62 -1.46 8.30 -7.10
CA ARG A 62 -1.61 7.82 -5.72
C ARG A 62 -1.04 6.41 -5.51
N VAL A 63 -1.02 5.56 -6.53
CA VAL A 63 -0.36 4.25 -6.45
C VAL A 63 1.14 4.43 -6.19
N LEU A 64 1.81 5.34 -6.89
CA LEU A 64 3.23 5.61 -6.66
C LEU A 64 3.46 6.20 -5.26
N ASP A 65 2.61 7.12 -4.84
CA ASP A 65 2.78 7.82 -3.57
C ASP A 65 2.47 6.94 -2.36
N CYS A 66 1.47 6.06 -2.46
CA CYS A 66 0.88 5.40 -1.29
C CYS A 66 1.17 3.90 -1.20
N LEU A 67 1.46 3.20 -2.32
CA LEU A 67 1.76 1.77 -2.24
C LEU A 67 3.20 1.52 -1.73
N PRO A 68 3.39 0.48 -0.91
CA PRO A 68 4.72 0.11 -0.44
C PRO A 68 5.57 -0.44 -1.58
N ASN A 69 6.84 -0.06 -1.58
CA ASN A 69 7.85 -0.72 -2.41
C ASN A 69 8.09 -2.16 -1.92
N PRO A 70 8.58 -3.08 -2.77
CA PRO A 70 8.91 -4.44 -2.35
C PRO A 70 9.87 -4.48 -1.15
N SER A 71 10.86 -3.60 -1.11
CA SER A 71 11.84 -3.48 -0.01
C SER A 71 11.25 -2.95 1.29
N GLU A 72 10.10 -2.28 1.24
CA GLU A 72 9.41 -1.77 2.43
C GLU A 72 8.49 -2.81 3.07
N ARG A 73 8.27 -3.97 2.41
CA ARG A 73 7.47 -5.06 2.95
C ARG A 73 8.35 -6.17 3.49
N HIS A 74 8.24 -6.40 4.79
CA HIS A 74 8.89 -7.53 5.43
C HIS A 74 8.03 -8.80 5.31
N HIS A 75 8.63 -9.90 4.87
CA HIS A 75 7.98 -11.21 4.79
C HIS A 75 8.70 -12.18 5.73
N PRO A 76 8.07 -12.65 6.83
CA PRO A 76 8.74 -13.48 7.85
C PRO A 76 9.35 -14.77 7.31
N LEU A 77 8.84 -15.27 6.18
CA LEU A 77 9.36 -16.47 5.53
C LEU A 77 10.74 -16.25 4.90
N VAL A 78 11.08 -15.02 4.51
CA VAL A 78 12.33 -14.71 3.81
C VAL A 78 13.52 -14.84 4.76
N ASP A 79 13.34 -14.50 6.03
CA ASP A 79 14.38 -14.59 7.07
C ASP A 79 14.96 -16.00 7.22
N PHE A 80 14.15 -17.04 6.96
CA PHE A 80 14.60 -18.44 7.05
C PHE A 80 15.49 -18.87 5.89
N TYR A 81 15.44 -18.17 4.76
CA TYR A 81 16.15 -18.56 3.54
C TYR A 81 17.39 -17.71 3.29
N GLU A 82 17.67 -16.70 4.12
CA GLU A 82 18.86 -15.85 4.10
C GLU A 82 19.34 -15.48 2.69
N LYS A 83 20.39 -16.17 2.17
CA LYS A 83 21.00 -15.91 0.85
C LYS A 83 20.55 -16.87 -0.24
N LEU A 84 19.63 -17.77 0.05
CA LEU A 84 19.09 -18.72 -0.92
C LEU A 84 17.97 -18.05 -1.72
N LEU A 85 17.88 -18.41 -3.00
CA LEU A 85 16.77 -18.02 -3.85
C LEU A 85 15.47 -18.60 -3.27
N CYS A 86 14.59 -17.73 -2.79
CA CYS A 86 13.26 -18.08 -2.31
C CYS A 86 12.18 -17.51 -3.23
N ALA A 87 11.19 -18.33 -3.57
CA ALA A 87 10.10 -17.93 -4.45
C ALA A 87 8.80 -18.68 -4.11
N LEU A 88 7.67 -17.98 -4.21
CA LEU A 88 6.34 -18.50 -3.96
C LEU A 88 5.55 -18.57 -5.26
N VAL A 89 5.13 -19.78 -5.64
CA VAL A 89 4.15 -19.97 -6.71
C VAL A 89 2.76 -19.67 -6.15
N PHE A 90 2.03 -18.73 -6.75
CA PHE A 90 0.70 -18.32 -6.25
C PHE A 90 -0.44 -18.59 -7.23
N LYS A 91 -0.13 -18.84 -8.51
CA LYS A 91 -1.14 -19.15 -9.52
C LYS A 91 -0.57 -20.10 -10.55
N THR A 92 -1.37 -21.09 -10.92
CA THR A 92 -1.10 -21.93 -12.09
C THR A 92 -2.13 -21.60 -13.17
N SER A 93 -1.67 -21.48 -14.40
CA SER A 93 -2.51 -21.25 -15.56
C SER A 93 -2.31 -22.39 -16.54
N HIS A 94 -3.41 -22.97 -16.99
CA HIS A 94 -3.39 -24.03 -17.97
C HIS A 94 -3.91 -23.48 -19.29
N SER A 95 -3.00 -23.17 -20.22
CA SER A 95 -3.38 -22.87 -21.60
C SER A 95 -3.38 -24.16 -22.43
N LYS A 96 -4.13 -24.18 -23.54
CA LYS A 96 -4.17 -25.33 -24.47
C LYS A 96 -2.78 -25.73 -25.00
N ARG A 97 -1.81 -24.81 -25.00
CA ARG A 97 -0.45 -25.03 -25.52
C ARG A 97 0.61 -25.25 -24.43
N ARG A 98 0.35 -24.82 -23.19
CA ARG A 98 1.30 -24.92 -22.08
C ARG A 98 0.64 -24.68 -20.73
N ALA A 99 1.03 -25.45 -19.73
CA ALA A 99 0.82 -25.11 -18.34
C ALA A 99 1.96 -24.20 -17.85
N ALA A 100 1.62 -23.08 -17.22
CA ALA A 100 2.56 -22.13 -16.64
C ALA A 100 2.21 -21.83 -15.19
N ALA A 101 3.21 -21.46 -14.41
CA ALA A 101 3.05 -21.08 -13.01
C ALA A 101 3.59 -19.67 -12.82
N ASP A 102 2.79 -18.80 -12.21
CA ASP A 102 3.17 -17.45 -11.85
C ASP A 102 3.84 -17.49 -10.47
N VAL A 103 5.06 -16.97 -10.41
CA VAL A 103 5.94 -17.06 -9.25
C VAL A 103 6.31 -15.67 -8.76
N ARG A 104 6.23 -15.44 -7.46
CA ARG A 104 6.76 -14.25 -6.79
C ARG A 104 8.09 -14.58 -6.15
N THR A 105 9.16 -13.92 -6.58
CA THR A 105 10.50 -14.07 -6.02
C THR A 105 10.72 -13.14 -4.83
N TYR A 106 11.46 -13.61 -3.83
CA TYR A 106 11.92 -12.82 -2.70
C TYR A 106 13.43 -12.71 -2.79
N LEU A 107 13.91 -11.52 -3.14
CA LEU A 107 15.32 -11.15 -3.13
C LEU A 107 15.57 -10.36 -1.87
N GLN A 108 16.57 -10.79 -1.09
CA GLN A 108 17.05 -10.07 0.08
C GLN A 108 18.30 -9.30 -0.37
N GLU A 109 18.24 -7.96 -0.34
CA GLU A 109 19.40 -7.09 -0.58
C GLU A 109 20.27 -6.95 0.68
#